data_AF-A0A0Q5TJ72-F1
#
_entry.id   AF-A0A0Q5TJ72-F1
#
_cell.length_a   1.000
_cell.length_b   1.000
_cell.length_c   1.000
_cell.angle_alpha   90.00
_cell.angle_beta   90.00
_cell.angle_gamma   90.00
#
_symmetry.space_group_name_H-M   'P 1'
#
loop_
_entity.id
_entity.type
_entity.pdbx_description
1 polymer ?
#
loop_
_entity_poly.entity_id
_entity_poly.type
_entity_poly.pdbx_seq_one_letter_code
_entity_poly.pdbx_strand_id
1 'polypeptide(L)'
;MLQSKQVTIILVLSLISMLAIVISSIILINSNGMDQRLQGWVNLLWVPVAVLFLIIDRLCVKKFGTHSVNKVELYILGILLLLFAFNWIRLRFQH
;
A
#
# COMPACT_ATOMS: atom_id res chain seq x y z
N MET A 1 0.13 28.79 4.57
CA MET A 1 0.16 28.36 3.16
C MET A 1 -0.29 26.89 3.08
N LEU A 2 -1.57 26.62 3.38
CA LEU A 2 -2.16 25.28 3.34
C LEU A 2 -2.77 25.05 1.95
N GLN A 3 -2.14 24.19 1.14
CA GLN A 3 -2.69 23.73 -0.13
C GLN A 3 -3.79 22.70 0.14
N SER A 4 -5.03 23.21 0.24
CA SER A 4 -6.23 22.41 -0.05
C SER A 4 -6.24 22.11 -1.55
N LYS A 5 -5.88 20.87 -1.95
CA LYS A 5 -6.19 20.31 -3.28
C LYS A 5 -5.92 18.81 -3.34
N GLN A 6 -7.01 18.06 -3.13
CA GLN A 6 -7.25 16.68 -3.60
C GLN A 6 -6.29 15.62 -3.06
N VAL A 7 -6.63 15.11 -1.86
CA VAL A 7 -6.07 13.87 -1.32
C VAL A 7 -6.53 12.73 -2.22
N THR A 8 -5.64 12.14 -3.03
CA THR A 8 -5.94 10.95 -3.85
C THR A 8 -6.17 9.73 -2.96
N ILE A 9 -7.03 8.82 -3.42
CA ILE A 9 -7.37 7.60 -2.67
C ILE A 9 -6.11 6.76 -2.46
N ILE A 10 -5.20 6.69 -3.45
CA ILE A 10 -3.91 6.01 -3.29
C ILE A 10 -3.05 6.66 -2.21
N LEU A 11 -3.07 7.98 -2.06
CA LEU A 11 -2.26 8.66 -1.05
C LEU A 11 -2.73 8.28 0.36
N VAL A 12 -4.04 8.25 0.59
CA VAL A 12 -4.62 7.80 1.87
C VAL A 12 -4.32 6.31 2.10
N LEU A 13 -4.52 5.48 1.07
CA LEU A 13 -4.29 4.04 1.15
C LEU A 13 -2.82 3.69 1.41
N SER A 14 -1.90 4.42 0.79
CA SER A 14 -0.45 4.27 0.98
C SER A 14 -0.02 4.72 2.37
N LEU A 15 -0.58 5.81 2.91
CA LEU A 15 -0.36 6.23 4.30
C LEU A 15 -0.84 5.18 5.31
N ILE A 16 -2.04 4.64 5.10
CA ILE A 16 -2.58 3.56 5.94
C ILE A 16 -1.70 2.30 5.82
N SER A 17 -1.26 1.97 4.61
CA SER A 17 -0.37 0.82 4.36
C SER A 17 0.99 0.98 5.03
N MET A 18 1.60 2.17 4.97
CA MET A 18 2.84 2.46 5.70
C MET A 18 2.67 2.30 7.21
N LEU A 19 1.58 2.83 7.78
CA LEU A 19 1.28 2.66 9.20
C LEU A 19 1.14 1.17 9.56
N ALA A 20 0.41 0.40 8.76
CA ALA A 20 0.25 -1.04 8.96
C ALA A 20 1.60 -1.78 8.89
N ILE A 21 2.45 -1.48 7.89
CA ILE A 21 3.80 -2.06 7.75
C ILE A 21 4.65 -1.77 8.98
N VAL A 22 4.65 -0.52 9.47
CA VAL A 22 5.43 -0.12 10.64
C VAL A 22 4.93 -0.84 11.90
N ILE A 23 3.63 -0.85 12.14
CA ILE A 23 3.02 -1.54 13.30
C ILE A 23 3.31 -3.05 13.24
N SER A 24 3.10 -3.69 12.10
CA SER A 24 3.40 -5.12 11.91
C SER A 24 4.88 -5.42 12.11
N SER A 25 5.78 -4.55 11.63
CA SER A 25 7.23 -4.72 11.85
C SER A 25 7.60 -4.66 13.32
N ILE A 26 7.04 -3.72 14.08
CA ILE A 26 7.30 -3.59 15.53
C ILE A 26 6.83 -4.84 16.27
N ILE A 27 5.67 -5.39 15.92
CA ILE A 27 5.12 -6.61 16.52
C ILE A 27 6.03 -7.82 16.19
N LEU A 28 6.48 -7.95 14.95
CA LEU A 28 7.31 -9.09 14.51
C LEU A 28 8.73 -9.04 15.08
N ILE A 29 9.32 -7.86 15.23
CA ILE A 29 10.67 -7.69 15.81
C ILE A 29 10.68 -8.03 17.31
N ASN A 30 9.55 -7.81 18.00
CA ASN A 30 9.38 -8.14 19.41
C ASN A 30 8.95 -9.60 19.67
N SER A 31 8.74 -10.42 18.64
CA SER A 31 8.42 -11.83 18.86
C SER A 31 9.68 -12.66 19.15
N ASN A 32 9.52 -13.76 19.89
CA ASN A 32 10.64 -14.61 20.34
C ASN A 32 11.24 -15.49 19.23
N GLY A 33 10.61 -15.59 18.05
CA GLY A 33 11.08 -16.44 16.94
C GLY A 33 12.13 -15.73 16.07
N MET A 34 13.29 -16.37 15.84
CA MET A 34 14.34 -15.81 14.95
C MET A 34 13.82 -15.51 13.54
N ASP A 35 12.95 -16.36 12.99
CA ASP A 35 12.38 -16.20 11.65
C ASP A 35 11.44 -14.98 11.57
N GLN A 36 10.65 -14.76 12.61
CA GLN A 36 9.70 -13.64 12.70
C GLN A 36 10.43 -12.31 12.87
N ARG A 37 11.52 -12.29 13.64
CA ARG A 37 12.36 -11.09 13.77
C ARG A 37 13.01 -10.72 12.44
N LEU A 38 13.53 -11.70 11.70
CA LEU A 38 14.10 -11.47 10.37
C LEU A 38 13.04 -10.93 9.39
N GLN A 39 11.84 -11.50 9.42
CA GLN A 39 10.72 -11.03 8.60
C GLN A 39 10.31 -9.59 8.96
N GLY A 40 10.42 -9.19 10.23
CA GLY A 40 10.18 -7.81 10.67
C GLY A 40 11.21 -6.81 10.12
N TRP A 41 12.49 -7.21 10.07
CA TRP A 41 13.55 -6.40 9.43
C TRP A 41 13.35 -6.26 7.92
N VAL A 42 12.97 -7.35 7.24
CA VAL A 42 12.64 -7.31 5.81
C VAL A 42 11.44 -6.39 5.54
N ASN A 43 10.44 -6.41 6.42
CA ASN A 43 9.26 -5.55 6.32
C ASN A 43 9.61 -4.07 6.55
N LEU A 44 10.61 -3.78 7.38
CA LEU A 44 11.15 -2.43 7.55
C LEU A 44 11.89 -1.95 6.28
N LEU A 45 12.53 -2.87 5.55
CA LEU A 45 13.22 -2.58 4.28
C LEU A 45 12.23 -2.25 3.14
N TRP A 46 10.94 -2.57 3.31
CA TRP A 46 9.86 -2.17 2.41
C TRP A 46 9.42 -0.71 2.59
N VAL A 47 9.74 -0.08 3.72
CA VAL A 47 9.37 1.31 4.01
C VAL A 47 9.95 2.29 2.96
N PRO A 48 11.26 2.24 2.59
CA PRO A 48 11.80 3.05 1.49
C PRO A 48 11.09 2.84 0.16
N VAL A 49 10.71 1.59 -0.17
CA VAL A 49 9.99 1.26 -1.41
C VAL A 49 8.61 1.91 -1.42
N ALA A 50 7.90 1.88 -0.29
CA ALA A 50 6.63 2.58 -0.14
C ALA A 50 6.78 4.11 -0.27
N VAL A 51 7.88 4.70 0.23
CA VAL A 51 8.18 6.15 0.04
C VAL A 51 8.41 6.47 -1.43
N LEU A 52 9.19 5.64 -2.14
CA LEU A 52 9.40 5.80 -3.60
C LEU A 52 8.08 5.75 -4.37
N PHE A 53 7.19 4.84 -4.00
CA PHE A 53 5.86 4.73 -4.60
C PHE A 53 5.04 6.01 -4.41
N LEU A 54 5.07 6.61 -3.21
CA LEU A 54 4.42 7.89 -2.91
C LEU A 54 4.98 9.05 -3.74
N ILE A 55 6.29 9.08 -3.97
CA ILE A 55 6.93 10.13 -4.78
C ILE A 55 6.49 10.01 -6.25
N ILE A 56 6.46 8.79 -6.79
CA ILE A 56 6.01 8.52 -8.16
C ILE A 56 4.53 8.92 -8.32
N ASP A 57 3.68 8.55 -7.36
CA ASP A 57 2.26 8.93 -7.34
C ASP A 57 2.07 10.45 -7.42
N ARG A 58 2.75 11.20 -6.52
CA ARG A 58 2.75 12.67 -6.52
C ARG A 58 3.25 13.27 -7.85
N LEU A 59 4.30 12.70 -8.45
CA LEU A 59 4.81 13.14 -9.75
C LEU A 59 3.79 12.88 -10.87
N CYS A 60 3.11 11.72 -10.84
CA CYS A 60 2.09 11.35 -11.82
C CYS A 60 0.87 12.27 -11.72
N VAL A 61 0.38 12.52 -10.49
CA VAL A 61 -0.71 13.46 -10.21
C VAL A 61 -0.37 14.88 -10.67
N LYS A 62 0.87 15.32 -10.44
CA LYS A 62 1.33 16.65 -10.88
C LYS A 62 1.45 16.77 -12.40
N LYS A 63 1.74 15.67 -13.10
CA LYS A 63 1.95 15.65 -14.56
C LYS A 63 0.67 15.44 -15.37
N PHE A 64 -0.22 14.55 -14.92
CA PHE A 64 -1.45 14.16 -15.64
C PHE A 64 -2.73 14.82 -15.11
N GLY A 65 -2.63 15.53 -13.99
CA GLY A 65 -3.78 16.12 -13.31
C GLY A 65 -4.54 15.09 -12.47
N THR A 66 -5.04 15.53 -11.32
CA THR A 66 -5.72 14.70 -10.33
C THR A 66 -6.94 13.95 -10.87
N HIS A 67 -7.68 14.53 -11.81
CA HIS A 67 -8.89 13.92 -12.36
C HIS A 67 -8.62 12.66 -13.22
N SER A 68 -7.55 12.68 -14.01
CA SER A 68 -7.16 11.53 -14.85
C SER A 68 -6.49 10.44 -14.02
N VAL A 69 -5.61 10.84 -13.09
CA VAL A 69 -4.93 9.88 -12.22
C VAL A 69 -5.93 9.17 -11.31
N ASN A 70 -6.85 9.88 -10.66
CA ASN A 70 -7.87 9.26 -9.80
C ASN A 70 -8.75 8.24 -10.52
N LYS A 71 -9.05 8.41 -11.83
CA LYS A 71 -9.74 7.37 -12.62
C LYS A 71 -8.91 6.11 -12.80
N VAL A 72 -7.62 6.26 -13.09
CA VAL A 72 -6.68 5.14 -13.23
C VAL A 72 -6.49 4.44 -11.89
N GLU A 73 -6.35 5.19 -10.79
CA GLU A 73 -6.28 4.65 -9.43
C GLU A 73 -7.50 3.79 -9.09
N LEU A 74 -8.70 4.27 -9.42
CA LEU A 74 -9.95 3.57 -9.17
C LEU A 74 -10.05 2.27 -9.99
N TYR A 75 -9.57 2.28 -11.24
CA TYR A 75 -9.45 1.07 -12.06
C TYR A 75 -8.48 0.06 -11.48
N ILE A 76 -7.29 0.51 -11.05
CA ILE A 76 -6.29 -0.36 -10.41
C ILE A 76 -6.86 -0.97 -9.13
N LEU A 77 -7.51 -0.16 -8.28
CA LEU A 77 -8.13 -0.61 -7.04
C LEU A 77 -9.25 -1.63 -7.30
N GLY A 78 -10.07 -1.38 -8.32
CA GLY A 78 -11.12 -2.30 -8.77
C GLY A 78 -10.56 -3.64 -9.24
N ILE A 79 -9.51 -3.63 -10.06
CA ILE A 79 -8.82 -4.85 -10.52
C ILE A 79 -8.20 -5.60 -9.34
N LEU A 80 -7.57 -4.90 -8.40
CA LEU A 80 -6.97 -5.51 -7.21
C LEU A 80 -8.03 -6.20 -6.34
N LEU A 81 -9.17 -5.53 -6.09
CA LEU A 81 -10.32 -6.09 -5.37
C LEU A 81 -10.89 -7.32 -6.09
N LEU A 82 -11.01 -7.25 -7.42
CA LEU A 82 -11.48 -8.38 -8.23
C LEU A 82 -10.53 -9.58 -8.11
N LEU A 83 -9.21 -9.34 -8.21
CA LEU A 83 -8.19 -10.37 -8.09
C LEU A 83 -8.19 -11.00 -6.68
N PHE A 84 -8.35 -10.17 -5.65
CA PHE A 84 -8.46 -10.64 -4.27
C PHE A 84 -9.71 -11.50 -4.06
N ALA A 85 -10.86 -11.07 -4.58
CA ALA A 85 -12.09 -11.86 -4.54
C ALA A 85 -11.94 -13.20 -5.29
N PHE A 86 -11.28 -13.18 -6.46
CA PHE A 86 -11.02 -14.40 -7.23
C PHE A 86 -10.10 -15.37 -6.47
N ASN A 87 -9.03 -14.85 -5.86
CA ASN A 87 -8.13 -15.64 -5.04
C ASN A 87 -8.84 -16.22 -3.80
N TRP A 88 -9.74 -15.44 -3.18
CA TRP A 88 -10.55 -15.91 -2.07
C TRP A 88 -11.50 -17.04 -2.46
N ILE A 89 -12.16 -16.92 -3.61
CA ILE A 89 -13.01 -17.98 -4.17
C ILE A 89 -12.17 -19.24 -4.44
N ARG A 90 -10.99 -19.08 -5.06
CA ARG A 90 -10.07 -20.21 -5.28
C ARG A 90 -9.70 -20.91 -3.96
N LEU A 91 -9.32 -20.15 -2.94
CA LEU A 91 -8.99 -20.69 -1.61
C LEU A 91 -10.15 -21.47 -0.99
N ARG A 92 -11.40 -21.00 -1.18
CA ARG A 92 -12.62 -21.67 -0.72
C ARG A 92 -12.94 -22.96 -1.48
N PHE A 93 -12.54 -23.05 -2.76
CA PHE A 93 -12.70 -24.25 -3.58
C PHE A 93 -11.60 -25.30 -3.33
N GLN A 94 -10.49 -24.90 -2.68
CA GLN A 94 -9.37 -25.79 -2.38
C GLN A 94 -9.47 -26.45 -0.99
N HIS A 95 -10.60 -26.25 -0.31
CA HIS A 95 -10.91 -26.76 1.04
C HIS A 95 -12.25 -27.50 1.03
#